data_AF-A0A932KWK0-F1
#
_entry.id   AF-A0A932KWK0-F1
#
_cell.length_a   1.000
_cell.length_b   1.000
_cell.length_c   1.000
_cell.angle_alpha   90.00
_cell.angle_beta   90.00
_cell.angle_gamma   90.00
#
_symmetry.space_group_name_H-M   'P 1'
#
loop_
_entity.id
_entity.type
_entity.pdbx_description
1 polymer ?
#
loop_
_entity_poly.entity_id
_entity_poly.type
_entity_poly.pdbx_seq_one_letter_code
_entity_poly.pdbx_strand_id
1 'polypeptide(L)'
;MTSISNLEPPEKIRIHVPLAVALNSKGQPDREEQFVWFRKDKGMKGERIRKLFNGRDELEVVESPDAEGWTKVKIGKEEGFIMSRLTDKKTGKVYPTFEKTDPELAAPPQPRTATPSVLRVASKEGTPVAVPAVKTGAQVLVDTNFAALEALAKELGRPVRIGLIANQTTMIRNPQTGAMEHLADFMAKNPNPNVRLVALYGPEHGIRGTAAAGAEVKGGVDVSTGLPVHSLYGKTKKPTPEMLKDVDAMVFDVQDVGLRYYTYVATMALAMQAALEKKDSAFAKGMPFMVLGRANPMGGDYVAGHVAEPGNQSFVSQLAIPTAHGMTVDELAKMFVKEPMLFQKGSDTPQSLKGLNLSVVPMEGWKRNMHWRDTGLSWIPTSPNLPGDEERQAYAATASFLENTDVNTGRGLKRGQFTVAGAPWIKSEKEAQALANKLNAVGLKGVEFERVAYTPREIDGMAPDPIHQDKLVRGVKLKVTDAKAFDPLRTNAHILKAFFDARPKDMPVNTPDEKGYGFFKLNEGDWTRLMAGKTTVKDKLVKGESADAIAGSWKTEVEQFKKIRERYLNPDYAAAAEDPAATRKKALTPAPGGG
;
A
#
# COMPACT_ATOMS: atom_id res chain seq x y z
N MET A 1 -11.06 -25.73 -44.88
CA MET A 1 -12.21 -24.82 -44.79
C MET A 1 -13.17 -25.43 -43.78
N THR A 2 -13.46 -24.74 -42.68
CA THR A 2 -14.33 -25.25 -41.62
C THR A 2 -15.73 -24.66 -41.82
N SER A 3 -16.76 -25.51 -41.84
CA SER A 3 -18.17 -25.11 -42.01
C SER A 3 -18.62 -24.12 -40.93
N ILE A 4 -19.33 -23.06 -41.33
CA ILE A 4 -19.85 -21.96 -40.50
C ILE A 4 -20.86 -22.45 -39.44
N SER A 5 -21.39 -23.65 -39.58
CA SER A 5 -22.43 -24.23 -38.72
C SER A 5 -22.00 -24.60 -37.28
N ASN A 6 -20.74 -24.38 -36.88
CA ASN A 6 -20.19 -24.84 -35.59
C ASN A 6 -19.74 -23.72 -34.63
N LEU A 7 -20.05 -22.46 -34.91
CA LEU A 7 -19.66 -21.30 -34.09
C LEU A 7 -20.81 -20.82 -33.19
N GLU A 8 -20.52 -20.45 -31.93
CA GLU A 8 -21.51 -19.77 -31.06
C GLU A 8 -21.58 -18.27 -31.34
N PRO A 9 -22.73 -17.62 -31.08
CA PRO A 9 -22.84 -16.18 -31.21
C PRO A 9 -21.88 -15.47 -30.23
N PRO A 10 -21.25 -14.35 -30.64
CA PRO A 10 -20.19 -13.72 -29.88
C PRO A 10 -20.68 -13.12 -28.55
N GLU A 11 -20.04 -13.52 -27.44
CA GLU A 11 -20.11 -12.75 -26.20
C GLU A 11 -19.40 -11.41 -26.40
N LYS A 12 -20.15 -10.30 -26.32
CA LYS A 12 -19.61 -8.94 -26.43
C LYS A 12 -18.81 -8.59 -25.16
N ILE A 13 -17.52 -8.88 -25.16
CA ILE A 13 -16.58 -8.41 -24.14
C ILE A 13 -15.94 -7.11 -24.65
N ARG A 14 -16.19 -5.97 -23.99
CA ARG A 14 -15.41 -4.74 -24.21
C ARG A 14 -14.00 -4.95 -23.65
N ILE A 15 -13.00 -5.07 -24.52
CA ILE A 15 -11.59 -5.05 -24.12
C ILE A 15 -11.00 -3.71 -24.57
N HIS A 16 -10.54 -2.91 -23.61
CA HIS A 16 -9.74 -1.72 -23.90
C HIS A 16 -8.34 -2.17 -24.35
N VAL A 17 -8.08 -2.15 -25.65
CA VAL A 17 -6.71 -2.24 -26.17
C VAL A 17 -6.15 -0.82 -26.20
N PRO A 18 -4.93 -0.56 -25.70
CA PRO A 18 -4.35 0.77 -25.75
C PRO A 18 -4.15 1.19 -27.21
N LEU A 19 -4.94 2.16 -27.66
CA LEU A 19 -4.72 2.86 -28.92
C LEU A 19 -3.57 3.83 -28.71
N ALA A 20 -2.44 3.65 -29.41
CA ALA A 20 -1.41 4.68 -29.47
C ALA A 20 -1.74 5.60 -30.66
N VAL A 21 -2.12 6.84 -30.38
CA VAL A 21 -2.37 7.86 -31.41
C VAL A 21 -1.05 8.57 -31.66
N ALA A 22 -0.57 8.57 -32.92
CA ALA A 22 0.61 9.36 -33.28
C ALA A 22 0.35 10.84 -32.99
N LEU A 23 1.36 11.62 -32.64
CA LEU A 23 1.23 13.08 -32.53
C LEU A 23 1.81 13.73 -33.79
N ASN A 24 1.08 14.68 -34.35
CA ASN A 24 1.59 15.46 -35.49
C ASN A 24 2.73 16.39 -35.05
N SER A 25 3.34 17.10 -36.00
CA SER A 25 4.46 18.03 -35.75
C SER A 25 4.15 19.19 -34.80
N LYS A 26 2.88 19.35 -34.38
CA LYS A 26 2.42 20.33 -33.38
C LYS A 26 2.06 19.68 -32.03
N GLY A 27 2.35 18.40 -31.84
CA GLY A 27 2.09 17.66 -30.60
C GLY A 27 0.62 17.30 -30.38
N GLN A 28 -0.23 17.35 -31.43
CA GLN A 28 -1.65 17.01 -31.34
C GLN A 28 -1.92 15.60 -31.90
N PRO A 29 -2.94 14.87 -31.41
CA PRO A 29 -3.27 13.53 -31.91
C PRO A 29 -3.55 13.55 -33.42
N ASP A 30 -2.70 12.87 -34.18
CA ASP A 30 -2.84 12.64 -35.61
C ASP A 30 -3.87 11.53 -35.84
N ARG A 31 -5.07 11.95 -36.24
CA ARG A 31 -6.19 11.04 -36.47
C ARG A 31 -6.09 10.27 -37.78
N GLU A 32 -5.12 10.58 -38.64
CA GLU A 32 -4.93 9.87 -39.91
C GLU A 32 -4.03 8.63 -39.78
N GLU A 33 -3.22 8.55 -38.72
CA GLU A 33 -2.27 7.45 -38.51
C GLU A 33 -2.46 6.74 -37.17
N GLN A 34 -3.33 5.72 -37.16
CA GLN A 34 -3.55 4.85 -36.00
C GLN A 34 -2.85 3.49 -36.16
N PHE A 35 -2.25 2.99 -35.08
CA PHE A 35 -1.48 1.74 -35.08
C PHE A 35 -1.84 0.81 -33.92
N VAL A 36 -1.72 -0.50 -34.15
CA VAL A 36 -1.76 -1.53 -33.11
C VAL A 36 -0.51 -2.42 -33.22
N TRP A 37 -0.01 -2.86 -32.06
CA TRP A 37 1.21 -3.65 -31.93
C TRP A 37 0.93 -5.07 -31.43
N PHE A 38 1.61 -6.06 -32.00
CA PHE A 38 1.50 -7.47 -31.65
C PHE A 38 2.85 -8.07 -31.27
N ARG A 39 2.93 -8.85 -30.17
CA ARG A 39 4.17 -9.48 -29.69
C ARG A 39 4.38 -10.89 -30.27
N LYS A 40 5.62 -11.21 -30.68
CA LYS A 40 6.00 -12.46 -31.38
C LYS A 40 5.91 -13.73 -30.52
N ASP A 41 6.00 -13.62 -29.20
CA ASP A 41 5.96 -14.75 -28.25
C ASP A 41 4.62 -15.50 -28.21
N LYS A 42 3.55 -14.92 -28.77
CA LYS A 42 2.26 -15.59 -28.99
C LYS A 42 2.09 -16.27 -30.36
N GLY A 43 3.17 -16.43 -31.13
CA GLY A 43 3.18 -17.27 -32.35
C GLY A 43 2.43 -16.69 -33.56
N MET A 44 2.20 -15.37 -33.58
CA MET A 44 1.59 -14.66 -34.71
C MET A 44 2.68 -14.14 -35.65
N LYS A 45 2.74 -14.68 -36.88
CA LYS A 45 3.59 -14.20 -37.98
C LYS A 45 2.73 -13.45 -39.00
N GLY A 46 3.30 -12.51 -39.76
CA GLY A 46 2.57 -11.56 -40.62
C GLY A 46 1.48 -12.17 -41.52
N GLU A 47 1.72 -13.34 -42.12
CA GLU A 47 0.74 -14.04 -42.98
C GLU A 47 -0.50 -14.56 -42.22
N ARG A 48 -0.31 -14.92 -40.94
CA ARG A 48 -1.38 -15.35 -40.02
C ARG A 48 -2.19 -14.17 -39.49
N ILE A 49 -1.54 -13.01 -39.32
CA ILE A 49 -2.18 -11.74 -38.99
C ILE A 49 -3.08 -11.31 -40.15
N ARG A 50 -2.60 -11.34 -41.40
CA ARG A 50 -3.45 -11.05 -42.58
C ARG A 50 -4.69 -11.95 -42.67
N LYS A 51 -4.58 -13.24 -42.32
CA LYS A 51 -5.72 -14.17 -42.29
C LYS A 51 -6.73 -13.88 -41.16
N LEU A 52 -6.31 -13.32 -40.03
CA LEU A 52 -7.21 -12.93 -38.91
C LEU A 52 -8.18 -11.82 -39.29
N PHE A 53 -7.85 -11.00 -40.30
CA PHE A 53 -8.67 -9.87 -40.75
C PHE A 53 -9.55 -10.18 -41.97
N ASN A 54 -9.59 -11.45 -42.40
CA ASN A 54 -10.63 -12.02 -43.25
C ASN A 54 -10.97 -11.21 -44.53
N GLY A 55 -9.96 -10.94 -45.38
CA GLY A 55 -10.18 -10.45 -46.76
C GLY A 55 -10.53 -8.96 -46.91
N ARG A 56 -10.14 -8.10 -45.97
CA ARG A 56 -10.25 -6.65 -46.14
C ARG A 56 -8.95 -6.08 -46.71
N ASP A 57 -9.00 -5.63 -47.96
CA ASP A 57 -7.84 -5.10 -48.71
C ASP A 57 -7.36 -3.72 -48.23
N GLU A 58 -8.04 -3.12 -47.24
CA GLU A 58 -7.85 -1.71 -46.84
C GLU A 58 -6.88 -1.51 -45.66
N LEU A 59 -6.23 -2.59 -45.17
CA LEU A 59 -5.34 -2.54 -44.01
C LEU A 59 -3.89 -2.84 -44.40
N GLU A 60 -3.02 -1.83 -44.28
CA GLU A 60 -1.61 -1.92 -44.65
C GLU A 60 -0.74 -2.35 -43.45
N VAL A 61 -0.02 -3.47 -43.60
CA VAL A 61 1.02 -3.86 -42.65
C VAL A 61 2.26 -3.04 -42.97
N VAL A 62 2.55 -2.03 -42.15
CA VAL A 62 3.55 -1.02 -42.49
C VAL A 62 4.99 -1.47 -42.22
N GLU A 63 5.25 -2.33 -41.21
CA GLU A 63 6.62 -2.83 -40.98
C GLU A 63 6.71 -4.29 -40.45
N SER A 64 7.78 -4.97 -40.87
CA SER A 64 8.27 -6.26 -40.35
C SER A 64 9.04 -6.04 -39.02
N PRO A 65 9.25 -7.06 -38.17
CA PRO A 65 9.43 -6.84 -36.73
C PRO A 65 10.69 -6.05 -36.37
N ASP A 66 10.55 -5.20 -35.36
CA ASP A 66 11.69 -4.55 -34.70
C ASP A 66 12.55 -5.56 -33.91
N ALA A 67 13.72 -5.11 -33.47
CA ALA A 67 14.69 -5.93 -32.73
C ALA A 67 14.12 -6.49 -31.40
N GLU A 68 13.00 -5.96 -30.91
CA GLU A 68 12.32 -6.36 -29.67
C GLU A 68 11.18 -7.38 -29.90
N GLY A 69 10.91 -7.74 -31.16
CA GLY A 69 9.96 -8.79 -31.50
C GLY A 69 8.50 -8.35 -31.52
N TRP A 70 8.23 -7.08 -31.82
CA TRP A 70 6.88 -6.57 -32.04
C TRP A 70 6.57 -6.35 -33.51
N THR A 71 5.29 -6.48 -33.90
CA THR A 71 4.80 -6.21 -35.26
C THR A 71 3.78 -5.08 -35.21
N LYS A 72 4.02 -4.04 -35.99
CA LYS A 72 3.19 -2.83 -36.08
C LYS A 72 2.24 -2.92 -37.29
N VAL A 73 0.95 -2.64 -37.08
CA VAL A 73 -0.08 -2.64 -38.13
C VAL A 73 -0.80 -1.30 -38.14
N LYS A 74 -0.92 -0.66 -39.33
CA LYS A 74 -1.67 0.59 -39.52
C LYS A 74 -3.12 0.27 -39.83
N ILE A 75 -4.06 1.00 -39.22
CA ILE A 75 -5.49 0.66 -39.24
C ILE A 75 -6.36 1.70 -39.95
N GLY A 76 -5.76 2.76 -40.50
CA GLY A 76 -6.48 3.74 -41.32
C GLY A 76 -7.58 4.52 -40.58
N LYS A 77 -8.49 5.13 -41.35
CA LYS A 77 -9.31 6.30 -40.99
C LYS A 77 -10.63 6.05 -40.23
N GLU A 78 -11.01 4.83 -39.87
CA GLU A 78 -12.34 4.59 -39.27
C GLU A 78 -12.31 4.41 -37.74
N GLU A 79 -13.06 5.28 -37.03
CA GLU A 79 -13.34 5.12 -35.60
C GLU A 79 -14.32 3.94 -35.37
N GLY A 80 -14.00 3.05 -34.42
CA GLY A 80 -14.97 2.13 -33.82
C GLY A 80 -14.91 0.66 -34.25
N PHE A 81 -13.92 -0.09 -33.74
CA PHE A 81 -13.90 -1.55 -33.79
C PHE A 81 -14.15 -2.16 -32.41
N ILE A 82 -15.00 -3.19 -32.32
CA ILE A 82 -15.10 -4.04 -31.13
C ILE A 82 -14.40 -5.38 -31.42
N MET A 83 -13.49 -5.73 -30.53
CA MET A 83 -12.84 -7.04 -30.48
C MET A 83 -13.75 -8.04 -29.76
N SER A 84 -14.27 -9.02 -30.50
CA SER A 84 -15.01 -10.16 -29.97
C SER A 84 -14.15 -11.43 -30.01
N ARG A 85 -14.55 -12.46 -29.24
CA ARG A 85 -13.88 -13.77 -29.23
C ARG A 85 -14.79 -14.82 -29.85
N LEU A 86 -14.25 -15.63 -30.77
CA LEU A 86 -14.90 -16.80 -31.36
C LEU A 86 -14.17 -18.06 -30.91
N THR A 87 -14.90 -19.05 -30.40
CA THR A 87 -14.32 -20.31 -29.92
C THR A 87 -14.69 -21.46 -30.84
N ASP A 88 -13.70 -22.18 -31.35
CA ASP A 88 -13.91 -23.41 -32.12
C ASP A 88 -14.30 -24.56 -31.19
N LYS A 89 -15.52 -25.08 -31.36
CA LYS A 89 -16.12 -26.09 -30.46
C LYS A 89 -15.38 -27.44 -30.42
N LYS A 90 -14.63 -27.81 -31.46
CA LYS A 90 -13.95 -29.11 -31.50
C LYS A 90 -12.55 -29.05 -30.88
N THR A 91 -11.89 -27.91 -30.99
CA THR A 91 -10.50 -27.75 -30.55
C THR A 91 -10.34 -26.90 -29.30
N GLY A 92 -11.41 -26.22 -28.86
CA GLY A 92 -11.40 -25.30 -27.72
C GLY A 92 -10.61 -24.01 -28.00
N LYS A 93 -10.18 -23.79 -29.24
CA LYS A 93 -9.28 -22.71 -29.59
C LYS A 93 -10.05 -21.40 -29.80
N VAL A 94 -9.58 -20.35 -29.13
CA VAL A 94 -10.21 -19.03 -29.14
C VAL A 94 -9.50 -18.13 -30.16
N TYR A 95 -10.30 -17.45 -30.98
CA TYR A 95 -9.85 -16.53 -32.02
C TYR A 95 -10.39 -15.13 -31.73
N PRO A 96 -9.55 -14.08 -31.79
CA PRO A 96 -10.04 -12.71 -31.78
C PRO A 96 -10.65 -12.37 -33.15
N THR A 97 -11.80 -11.69 -33.15
CA THR A 97 -12.48 -11.19 -34.35
C THR A 97 -12.89 -9.74 -34.16
N PHE A 98 -13.01 -9.00 -35.27
CA PHE A 98 -13.34 -7.57 -35.26
C PHE A 98 -14.67 -7.33 -35.97
N GLU A 99 -15.65 -6.78 -35.26
CA GLU A 99 -16.93 -6.35 -35.84
C GLU A 99 -16.97 -4.83 -36.00
N LYS A 100 -17.53 -4.37 -37.13
CA LYS A 100 -17.82 -2.94 -37.36
C LYS A 100 -19.02 -2.58 -36.49
N THR A 101 -18.92 -1.51 -35.70
CA THR A 101 -20.04 -1.07 -34.88
C THR A 101 -21.12 -0.40 -35.73
N ASP A 102 -22.38 -0.67 -35.41
CA ASP A 102 -23.53 0.05 -35.96
C ASP A 102 -23.47 1.50 -35.46
N PRO A 103 -23.51 2.54 -36.32
CA PRO A 103 -23.36 3.94 -35.91
C PRO A 103 -24.35 4.41 -34.83
N GLU A 104 -25.53 3.78 -34.69
CA GLU A 104 -26.46 4.10 -33.58
C GLU A 104 -25.98 3.63 -32.20
N LEU A 105 -25.13 2.58 -32.14
CA LEU A 105 -24.49 2.11 -30.90
C LEU A 105 -23.20 2.89 -30.57
N ALA A 106 -22.74 3.75 -31.49
CA ALA A 106 -21.53 4.54 -31.40
C ALA A 106 -21.76 6.02 -31.03
N ALA A 107 -23.01 6.43 -30.75
CA ALA A 107 -23.28 7.76 -30.23
C ALA A 107 -22.59 7.92 -28.85
N PRO A 108 -21.62 8.84 -28.70
CA PRO A 108 -21.07 9.14 -27.38
C PRO A 108 -22.21 9.65 -26.49
N PRO A 109 -22.23 9.33 -25.19
CA PRO A 109 -23.15 10.02 -24.30
C PRO A 109 -22.90 11.51 -24.47
N GLN A 110 -23.97 12.25 -24.81
CA GLN A 110 -23.99 13.71 -24.83
C GLN A 110 -23.18 14.21 -23.63
N PRO A 111 -22.22 15.14 -23.82
CA PRO A 111 -21.39 15.62 -22.73
C PRO A 111 -22.32 16.25 -21.70
N ARG A 112 -22.66 15.49 -20.65
CA ARG A 112 -22.94 16.13 -19.38
C ARG A 112 -21.66 16.86 -19.08
N THR A 113 -21.72 18.18 -19.14
CA THR A 113 -20.68 19.08 -18.66
C THR A 113 -20.22 18.55 -17.31
N ALA A 114 -19.14 17.77 -17.32
CA ALA A 114 -18.48 17.30 -16.13
C ALA A 114 -17.71 18.52 -15.64
N THR A 115 -18.42 19.36 -14.90
CA THR A 115 -17.78 20.17 -13.86
C THR A 115 -16.89 19.19 -13.10
N PRO A 116 -15.61 19.52 -12.86
CA PRO A 116 -14.69 18.61 -12.19
C PRO A 116 -15.36 18.08 -10.93
N SER A 117 -15.52 16.76 -10.87
CA SER A 117 -16.04 16.07 -9.70
C SER A 117 -15.02 16.19 -8.58
N VAL A 118 -14.99 17.36 -7.94
CA VAL A 118 -14.63 17.47 -6.54
C VAL A 118 -15.51 16.45 -5.83
N LEU A 119 -14.91 15.50 -5.13
CA LEU A 119 -15.62 14.68 -4.16
C LEU A 119 -16.24 15.64 -3.13
N ARG A 120 -17.45 16.15 -3.39
CA ARG A 120 -18.29 16.74 -2.37
C ARG A 120 -18.76 15.59 -1.51
N VAL A 121 -18.07 15.39 -0.39
CA VAL A 121 -18.71 14.82 0.79
C VAL A 121 -19.98 15.65 0.98
N ALA A 122 -21.15 15.01 0.91
CA ALA A 122 -22.38 15.65 1.32
C ALA A 122 -22.27 15.94 2.82
N SER A 123 -21.72 17.10 3.17
CA SER A 123 -21.92 17.70 4.47
C SER A 123 -23.41 17.98 4.56
N LYS A 124 -24.10 17.38 5.53
CA LYS A 124 -25.36 17.97 6.01
C LYS A 124 -25.09 19.45 6.27
N GLU A 125 -25.85 20.32 5.62
CA GLU A 125 -25.77 21.76 5.85
C GLU A 125 -25.90 22.03 7.35
N GLY A 126 -24.93 22.76 7.91
CA GLY A 126 -24.96 23.24 9.29
C GLY A 126 -23.97 22.61 10.26
N THR A 127 -23.19 21.58 9.91
CA THR A 127 -22.09 21.12 10.78
C THR A 127 -20.80 21.83 10.39
N PRO A 128 -20.15 22.61 11.29
CA PRO A 128 -18.82 23.16 11.02
C PRO A 128 -17.91 22.02 10.57
N VAL A 129 -17.18 22.20 9.47
CA VAL A 129 -16.08 21.29 9.11
C VAL A 129 -15.10 21.36 10.27
N ALA A 130 -15.09 20.31 11.10
CA ALA A 130 -14.19 20.26 12.24
C ALA A 130 -12.76 20.40 11.70
N VAL A 131 -12.09 21.49 12.10
CA VAL A 131 -10.66 21.63 11.85
C VAL A 131 -10.00 20.40 12.48
N PRO A 132 -9.16 19.65 11.73
CA PRO A 132 -8.47 18.50 12.31
C PRO A 132 -7.74 18.95 13.57
N ALA A 133 -7.85 18.17 14.65
CA ALA A 133 -7.14 18.45 15.89
C ALA A 133 -5.62 18.39 15.72
N VAL A 134 -5.16 17.75 14.64
CA VAL A 134 -3.76 17.52 14.32
C VAL A 134 -3.39 18.19 13.01
N LYS A 135 -2.27 18.92 13.00
CA LYS A 135 -1.56 19.32 11.78
C LYS A 135 -0.39 18.38 11.54
N THR A 136 -0.31 17.81 10.34
CA THR A 136 0.85 17.00 9.93
C THR A 136 2.09 17.88 9.80
N GLY A 137 3.29 17.28 9.84
CA GLY A 137 4.53 18.02 9.59
C GLY A 137 4.55 18.69 8.21
N ALA A 138 3.89 18.09 7.22
CA ALA A 138 3.69 18.71 5.90
C ALA A 138 2.82 19.96 5.97
N GLN A 139 1.73 19.94 6.75
CA GLN A 139 0.92 21.12 6.98
C GLN A 139 1.71 22.21 7.72
N VAL A 140 2.46 21.85 8.76
CA VAL A 140 3.31 22.80 9.52
C VAL A 140 4.36 23.43 8.62
N LEU A 141 5.00 22.64 7.74
CA LEU A 141 5.99 23.13 6.79
C LEU A 141 5.37 24.16 5.82
N VAL A 142 4.15 23.90 5.33
CA VAL A 142 3.43 24.83 4.45
C VAL A 142 2.95 26.08 5.19
N ASP A 143 2.38 25.92 6.39
CA ASP A 143 1.89 27.03 7.22
C ASP A 143 3.02 28.00 7.63
N THR A 144 4.24 27.48 7.79
CA THR A 144 5.45 28.27 8.07
C THR A 144 6.15 28.76 6.81
N ASN A 145 5.50 28.67 5.65
CA ASN A 145 6.04 29.07 4.34
C ASN A 145 7.43 28.46 4.05
N PHE A 146 7.59 27.17 4.35
CA PHE A 146 8.82 26.41 4.14
C PHE A 146 10.04 26.94 4.91
N ALA A 147 9.86 27.65 6.04
CA ALA A 147 10.95 28.28 6.80
C ALA A 147 12.14 27.35 7.09
N ALA A 148 11.90 26.07 7.41
CA ALA A 148 12.97 25.10 7.65
C ALA A 148 13.82 24.80 6.40
N LEU A 149 13.21 24.81 5.20
CA LEU A 149 13.92 24.64 3.94
C LEU A 149 14.58 25.94 3.47
N GLU A 150 13.98 27.10 3.77
CA GLU A 150 14.62 28.40 3.52
C GLU A 150 15.88 28.61 4.36
N ALA A 151 15.87 28.15 5.62
CA ALA A 151 17.07 28.14 6.46
C ALA A 151 18.20 27.32 5.81
N LEU A 152 17.88 26.15 5.24
CA LEU A 152 18.84 25.34 4.53
C LEU A 152 19.35 26.01 3.23
N ALA A 153 18.47 26.68 2.49
CA ALA A 153 18.88 27.47 1.32
C ALA A 153 19.87 28.58 1.71
N LYS A 154 19.66 29.22 2.86
CA LYS A 154 20.58 30.23 3.41
C LYS A 154 21.93 29.63 3.78
N GLU A 155 21.96 28.44 4.39
CA GLU A 155 23.20 27.71 4.69
C GLU A 155 23.98 27.34 3.42
N LEU A 156 23.28 26.97 2.35
CA LEU A 156 23.88 26.65 1.05
C LEU A 156 24.28 27.89 0.23
N GLY A 157 23.81 29.08 0.60
CA GLY A 157 24.02 30.32 -0.14
C GLY A 157 23.31 30.37 -1.52
N ARG A 158 22.33 29.50 -1.75
CA ARG A 158 21.59 29.37 -3.01
C ARG A 158 20.26 28.63 -2.79
N PRO A 159 19.30 28.68 -3.74
CA PRO A 159 18.09 27.89 -3.65
C PRO A 159 18.37 26.40 -3.45
N VAL A 160 17.65 25.77 -2.53
CA VAL A 160 17.75 24.35 -2.23
C VAL A 160 16.88 23.54 -3.20
N ARG A 161 17.48 22.51 -3.82
CA ARG A 161 16.77 21.56 -4.70
C ARG A 161 16.31 20.36 -3.88
N ILE A 162 15.01 20.12 -3.85
CA ILE A 162 14.34 19.13 -3.02
C ILE A 162 14.00 17.89 -3.83
N GLY A 163 14.41 16.73 -3.30
CA GLY A 163 13.87 15.43 -3.66
C GLY A 163 12.80 15.00 -2.66
N LEU A 164 11.57 14.80 -3.12
CA LEU A 164 10.44 14.46 -2.23
C LEU A 164 10.10 12.97 -2.32
N ILE A 165 10.26 12.25 -1.22
CA ILE A 165 9.71 10.90 -1.04
C ILE A 165 8.26 11.06 -0.59
N ALA A 166 7.35 10.69 -1.48
CA ALA A 166 5.91 10.90 -1.31
C ALA A 166 5.11 9.74 -1.89
N ASN A 167 3.85 9.69 -1.52
CA ASN A 167 2.84 8.87 -2.20
C ASN A 167 1.49 9.60 -2.16
N GLN A 168 0.41 8.94 -2.53
CA GLN A 168 -0.94 9.54 -2.56
C GLN A 168 -1.40 10.11 -1.21
N THR A 169 -0.75 9.74 -0.10
CA THR A 169 -1.08 10.20 1.26
C THR A 169 -0.44 11.53 1.64
N THR A 170 0.48 12.04 0.81
CA THR A 170 1.24 13.30 0.96
C THR A 170 0.35 14.52 0.71
N MET A 171 -0.76 14.62 1.45
CA MET A 171 -1.78 15.64 1.29
C MET A 171 -1.65 16.73 2.37
N ILE A 172 -1.90 17.96 1.95
CA ILE A 172 -1.96 19.17 2.77
C ILE A 172 -3.27 19.92 2.49
N ARG A 173 -3.69 20.76 3.42
CA ARG A 173 -4.70 21.78 3.21
C ARG A 173 -4.01 23.04 2.72
N ASN A 174 -4.33 23.45 1.50
CA ASN A 174 -3.81 24.66 0.90
C ASN A 174 -4.19 25.87 1.78
N PRO A 175 -3.22 26.67 2.27
CA PRO A 175 -3.51 27.78 3.18
C PRO A 175 -4.21 28.97 2.49
N GLN A 176 -4.12 29.09 1.17
CA GLN A 176 -4.78 30.14 0.39
C GLN A 176 -6.23 29.80 0.02
N THR A 177 -6.53 28.53 -0.28
CA THR A 177 -7.84 28.11 -0.81
C THR A 177 -8.63 27.25 0.17
N GLY A 178 -7.98 26.69 1.19
CA GLY A 178 -8.55 25.72 2.11
C GLY A 178 -8.80 24.33 1.50
N ALA A 179 -8.51 24.12 0.21
CA ALA A 179 -8.70 22.84 -0.46
C ALA A 179 -7.63 21.82 -0.06
N MET A 180 -7.97 20.53 -0.10
CA MET A 180 -6.97 19.46 0.03
C MET A 180 -6.23 19.30 -1.29
N GLU A 181 -4.90 19.24 -1.26
CA GLU A 181 -4.08 18.91 -2.41
C GLU A 181 -2.78 18.21 -2.01
N HIS A 182 -2.11 17.60 -2.98
CA HIS A 182 -0.85 16.90 -2.74
C HIS A 182 0.29 17.92 -2.59
N LEU A 183 1.21 17.70 -1.65
CA LEU A 183 2.32 18.63 -1.35
C LEU A 183 3.16 18.93 -2.60
N ALA A 184 3.46 17.92 -3.42
CA ALA A 184 4.20 18.12 -4.67
C ALA A 184 3.48 19.08 -5.65
N ASP A 185 2.14 18.98 -5.74
CA ASP A 185 1.35 19.84 -6.62
C ASP A 185 1.30 21.26 -6.07
N PHE A 186 1.18 21.41 -4.74
CA PHE A 186 1.25 22.71 -4.07
C PHE A 186 2.60 23.39 -4.31
N MET A 187 3.72 22.69 -4.11
CA MET A 187 5.07 23.23 -4.32
C MET A 187 5.33 23.60 -5.79
N ALA A 188 4.80 22.83 -6.74
CA ALA A 188 4.94 23.13 -8.17
C ALA A 188 4.12 24.36 -8.60
N LYS A 189 2.90 24.52 -8.07
CA LYS A 189 2.01 25.67 -8.37
C LYS A 189 2.40 26.95 -7.63
N ASN A 190 3.05 26.83 -6.47
CA ASN A 190 3.42 27.96 -5.60
C ASN A 190 4.95 28.00 -5.45
N PRO A 191 5.69 28.41 -6.50
CA PRO A 191 7.14 28.38 -6.49
C PRO A 191 7.70 29.31 -5.41
N ASN A 192 8.59 28.78 -4.59
CA ASN A 192 9.39 29.57 -3.64
C ASN A 192 10.77 29.82 -4.27
N PRO A 193 11.29 31.06 -4.30
CA PRO A 193 12.57 31.37 -4.94
C PRO A 193 13.75 30.63 -4.31
N ASN A 194 13.66 30.30 -3.02
CA ASN A 194 14.69 29.63 -2.24
C ASN A 194 14.50 28.11 -2.15
N VAL A 195 13.31 27.58 -2.46
CA VAL A 195 12.99 26.14 -2.33
C VAL A 195 12.41 25.62 -3.65
N ARG A 196 13.12 24.69 -4.29
CA ARG A 196 12.75 24.16 -5.61
C ARG A 196 12.55 22.65 -5.55
N LEU A 197 11.34 22.18 -5.81
CA LEU A 197 11.09 20.75 -5.99
C LEU A 197 11.61 20.29 -7.35
N VAL A 198 12.49 19.29 -7.39
CA VAL A 198 13.17 18.86 -8.63
C VAL A 198 13.00 17.38 -8.97
N ALA A 199 12.66 16.54 -8.00
CA ALA A 199 12.48 15.11 -8.21
C ALA A 199 11.50 14.51 -7.20
N LEU A 200 10.79 13.46 -7.63
CA LEU A 200 9.86 12.69 -6.81
C LEU A 200 10.35 11.25 -6.67
N TYR A 201 10.17 10.66 -5.49
CA TYR A 201 10.58 9.29 -5.17
C TYR A 201 9.39 8.51 -4.62
N GLY A 202 8.88 7.56 -5.40
CA GLY A 202 7.72 6.75 -5.04
C GLY A 202 8.13 5.47 -4.31
N PRO A 203 7.60 5.18 -3.11
CA PRO A 203 7.81 3.91 -2.43
C PRO A 203 6.93 2.80 -3.07
N GLU A 204 6.68 1.72 -2.33
CA GLU A 204 5.65 0.73 -2.70
C GLU A 204 4.31 1.43 -3.01
N HIS A 205 3.67 1.01 -4.12
CA HIS A 205 2.47 1.63 -4.74
C HIS A 205 2.69 2.92 -5.55
N GLY A 206 3.90 3.49 -5.54
CA GLY A 206 4.28 4.68 -6.33
C GLY A 206 3.76 6.01 -5.77
N ILE A 207 4.02 7.11 -6.49
CA ILE A 207 3.68 8.48 -6.05
C ILE A 207 2.17 8.72 -5.97
N ARG A 208 1.38 8.15 -6.89
CA ARG A 208 -0.06 8.43 -7.00
C ARG A 208 -0.94 7.23 -6.61
N GLY A 209 -0.36 6.19 -6.01
CA GLY A 209 -1.09 5.07 -5.41
C GLY A 209 -1.77 4.12 -6.39
N THR A 210 -1.37 4.10 -7.66
CA THR A 210 -2.03 3.32 -8.72
C THR A 210 -1.47 1.91 -8.91
N ALA A 211 -0.40 1.52 -8.21
CA ALA A 211 0.23 0.21 -8.36
C ALA A 211 -0.16 -0.78 -7.24
N ALA A 212 -0.30 -2.07 -7.59
CA ALA A 212 -0.63 -3.15 -6.66
C ALA A 212 0.48 -3.43 -5.63
N ALA A 213 0.14 -4.11 -4.53
CA ALA A 213 1.11 -4.60 -3.55
C ALA A 213 2.08 -5.59 -4.19
N GLY A 214 3.38 -5.49 -3.88
CA GLY A 214 4.39 -6.36 -4.47
C GLY A 214 4.72 -6.10 -5.95
N ALA A 215 4.00 -5.20 -6.64
CA ALA A 215 4.22 -4.93 -8.06
C ALA A 215 5.44 -4.03 -8.31
N GLU A 216 6.16 -4.27 -9.41
CA GLU A 216 7.24 -3.39 -9.84
C GLU A 216 6.66 -2.05 -10.31
N VAL A 217 7.09 -0.95 -9.67
CA VAL A 217 6.76 0.41 -10.09
C VAL A 217 7.92 0.93 -10.93
N LYS A 218 7.67 1.37 -12.17
CA LYS A 218 8.70 2.00 -13.02
C LYS A 218 8.73 3.51 -12.77
N GLY A 219 9.92 4.10 -12.90
CA GLY A 219 10.08 5.56 -12.92
C GLY A 219 9.46 6.20 -14.18
N GLY A 220 9.41 7.52 -14.22
CA GLY A 220 8.79 8.26 -15.32
C GLY A 220 8.75 9.77 -15.08
N VAL A 221 7.72 10.43 -15.59
CA VAL A 221 7.44 11.85 -15.37
C VAL A 221 6.06 11.97 -14.74
N ASP A 222 5.94 12.73 -13.65
CA ASP A 222 4.66 13.01 -13.02
C ASP A 222 3.87 14.02 -13.85
N VAL A 223 2.68 13.64 -14.28
CA VAL A 223 1.85 14.45 -15.21
C VAL A 223 1.45 15.80 -14.62
N SER A 224 1.23 15.86 -13.30
CA SER A 224 0.75 17.07 -12.63
C SER A 224 1.87 18.11 -12.45
N THR A 225 3.07 17.66 -12.10
CA THR A 225 4.21 18.54 -11.79
C THR A 225 5.22 18.68 -12.93
N GLY A 226 5.23 17.77 -13.90
CA GLY A 226 6.25 17.67 -14.95
C GLY A 226 7.62 17.17 -14.47
N LEU A 227 7.71 16.70 -13.22
CA LEU A 227 8.98 16.32 -12.59
C LEU A 227 9.33 14.85 -12.81
N PRO A 228 10.63 14.49 -12.82
CA PRO A 228 11.05 13.10 -12.85
C PRO A 228 10.59 12.34 -11.60
N VAL A 229 10.13 11.11 -11.81
CA VAL A 229 9.72 10.17 -10.77
C VAL A 229 10.67 8.99 -10.76
N HIS A 230 11.26 8.72 -9.61
CA HIS A 230 12.09 7.55 -9.34
C HIS A 230 11.33 6.54 -8.48
N SER A 231 11.41 5.26 -8.82
CA SER A 231 10.84 4.18 -8.00
C SER A 231 11.85 3.72 -6.96
N LEU A 232 11.40 3.64 -5.70
CA LEU A 232 12.13 3.08 -4.57
C LEU A 232 11.57 1.70 -4.17
N TYR A 233 11.13 0.92 -5.15
CA TYR A 233 10.61 -0.43 -4.96
C TYR A 233 11.19 -1.43 -5.98
N GLY A 234 11.06 -2.74 -5.69
CA GLY A 234 11.58 -3.80 -6.53
C GLY A 234 13.12 -3.87 -6.49
N LYS A 235 13.76 -3.71 -7.65
CA LYS A 235 15.23 -3.79 -7.79
C LYS A 235 15.96 -2.61 -7.15
N THR A 236 15.31 -1.45 -7.05
CA THR A 236 15.92 -0.23 -6.53
C THR A 236 15.12 0.22 -5.31
N LYS A 237 15.55 -0.18 -4.11
CA LYS A 237 14.89 0.21 -2.84
C LYS A 237 15.57 1.39 -2.14
N LYS A 238 16.83 1.66 -2.51
CA LYS A 238 17.67 2.76 -2.04
C LYS A 238 17.89 3.73 -3.22
N PRO A 239 17.74 5.06 -3.04
CA PRO A 239 18.10 6.02 -4.08
C PRO A 239 19.54 5.82 -4.56
N THR A 240 19.77 5.82 -5.88
CA THR A 240 21.13 5.70 -6.44
C THR A 240 21.80 7.07 -6.51
N PRO A 241 23.15 7.14 -6.62
CA PRO A 241 23.85 8.40 -6.81
C PRO A 241 23.32 9.23 -7.98
N GLU A 242 22.96 8.58 -9.09
CA GLU A 242 22.40 9.22 -10.28
C GLU A 242 21.04 9.85 -10.01
N MET A 243 20.20 9.17 -9.21
CA MET A 243 18.90 9.73 -8.80
C MET A 243 19.06 10.94 -7.89
N LEU A 244 20.20 11.09 -7.19
CA LEU A 244 20.46 12.18 -6.25
C LEU A 244 21.38 13.27 -6.83
N LYS A 245 21.76 13.20 -8.11
CA LYS A 245 22.75 14.12 -8.70
C LYS A 245 22.31 15.60 -8.64
N ASP A 246 21.01 15.84 -8.82
CA ASP A 246 20.40 17.17 -8.86
C ASP A 246 19.64 17.56 -7.58
N VAL A 247 19.80 16.78 -6.51
CA VAL A 247 19.13 16.99 -5.23
C VAL A 247 20.12 17.49 -4.18
N ASP A 248 19.70 18.51 -3.43
CA ASP A 248 20.44 19.11 -2.33
C ASP A 248 19.90 18.70 -0.96
N ALA A 249 18.63 18.30 -0.89
CA ALA A 249 18.02 17.76 0.32
C ALA A 249 16.88 16.80 -0.02
N MET A 250 16.76 15.74 0.78
CA MET A 250 15.64 14.81 0.69
C MET A 250 14.60 15.15 1.74
N VAL A 251 13.32 15.14 1.36
CA VAL A 251 12.17 15.30 2.27
C VAL A 251 11.34 14.02 2.23
N PHE A 252 10.99 13.48 3.38
CA PHE A 252 10.13 12.31 3.52
C PHE A 252 8.77 12.72 4.10
N ASP A 253 7.70 12.45 3.36
CA ASP A 253 6.32 12.66 3.80
C ASP A 253 5.40 11.55 3.30
N VAL A 254 5.24 10.48 4.10
CA VAL A 254 4.41 9.32 3.75
C VAL A 254 3.67 8.82 4.98
N GLN A 255 2.35 8.62 4.88
CA GLN A 255 1.54 8.03 5.95
C GLN A 255 1.81 6.52 6.06
N ASP A 256 2.35 6.10 7.20
CA ASP A 256 2.57 4.71 7.57
C ASP A 256 1.36 4.13 8.36
N VAL A 257 1.37 2.84 8.67
CA VAL A 257 0.33 2.14 9.45
C VAL A 257 0.76 1.75 10.87
N GLY A 258 2.02 2.00 11.25
CA GLY A 258 2.55 1.71 12.59
C GLY A 258 3.09 0.28 12.75
N LEU A 259 3.39 -0.40 11.63
CA LEU A 259 3.80 -1.81 11.62
C LEU A 259 5.13 -1.98 10.87
N ARG A 260 6.07 -2.72 11.46
CA ARG A 260 7.41 -2.95 10.89
C ARG A 260 7.39 -3.52 9.47
N TYR A 261 6.46 -4.44 9.19
CA TYR A 261 6.37 -5.09 7.88
C TYR A 261 5.67 -4.22 6.82
N TYR A 262 5.22 -3.02 7.18
CA TYR A 262 4.78 -2.01 6.23
C TYR A 262 6.00 -1.20 5.77
N THR A 263 6.32 -1.25 4.48
CA THR A 263 7.68 -1.03 3.98
C THR A 263 8.13 0.44 3.93
N TYR A 264 7.30 1.40 4.34
CA TYR A 264 7.60 2.82 4.22
C TYR A 264 8.69 3.29 5.18
N VAL A 265 8.70 2.80 6.42
CA VAL A 265 9.79 3.11 7.38
C VAL A 265 11.12 2.47 6.97
N ALA A 266 11.06 1.32 6.28
CA ALA A 266 12.20 0.66 5.64
C ALA A 266 12.75 1.50 4.47
N THR A 267 11.85 2.03 3.63
CA THR A 267 12.19 2.95 2.53
C THR A 267 12.85 4.22 3.08
N MET A 268 12.30 4.81 4.15
CA MET A 268 12.87 5.98 4.82
C MET A 268 14.30 5.71 5.28
N ALA A 269 14.55 4.58 5.95
CA ALA A 269 15.87 4.24 6.48
C ALA A 269 16.92 4.03 5.36
N LEU A 270 16.54 3.41 4.24
CA LEU A 270 17.42 3.27 3.08
C LEU A 270 17.70 4.61 2.40
N ALA A 271 16.69 5.49 2.29
CA ALA A 271 16.89 6.82 1.73
C ALA A 271 17.76 7.71 2.62
N MET A 272 17.63 7.60 3.95
CA MET A 272 18.53 8.22 4.93
C MET A 272 19.97 7.72 4.75
N GLN A 273 20.17 6.42 4.51
CA GLN A 273 21.49 5.85 4.22
C GLN A 273 22.07 6.43 2.91
N ALA A 274 21.28 6.54 1.85
CA ALA A 274 21.72 7.16 0.59
C ALA A 274 22.09 8.65 0.77
N ALA A 275 21.33 9.39 1.57
CA ALA A 275 21.62 10.78 1.88
C ALA A 275 22.94 10.93 2.67
N LEU A 276 23.18 10.05 3.66
CA LEU A 276 24.46 10.01 4.39
C LEU A 276 25.66 9.68 3.48
N GLU A 277 25.47 8.76 2.53
CA GLU A 277 26.51 8.33 1.58
C GLU A 277 26.84 9.41 0.53
N LYS A 278 25.86 10.26 0.17
CA LYS A 278 26.08 11.37 -0.76
C LYS A 278 26.95 12.45 -0.12
N LYS A 279 28.23 12.43 -0.46
CA LYS A 279 29.23 13.41 -0.03
C LYS A 279 29.85 14.09 -1.22
N ASP A 280 29.86 15.42 -1.20
CA ASP A 280 30.56 16.28 -2.14
C ASP A 280 31.02 17.56 -1.41
N SER A 281 31.51 18.56 -2.15
CA SER A 281 31.98 19.82 -1.57
C SER A 281 30.88 20.61 -0.84
N ALA A 282 29.61 20.42 -1.19
CA ALA A 282 28.48 21.03 -0.49
C ALA A 282 28.03 20.19 0.73
N PHE A 283 28.28 18.87 0.69
CA PHE A 283 27.75 17.91 1.66
C PHE A 283 28.83 17.05 2.32
N ALA A 284 29.88 17.65 2.89
CA ALA A 284 30.97 16.91 3.53
C ALA A 284 30.50 15.92 4.64
N LYS A 285 29.36 16.22 5.27
CA LYS A 285 28.72 15.39 6.32
C LYS A 285 27.58 14.50 5.81
N GLY A 286 27.34 14.45 4.50
CA GLY A 286 26.15 13.84 3.91
C GLY A 286 25.10 14.90 3.52
N MET A 287 24.23 14.54 2.59
CA MET A 287 23.10 15.35 2.14
C MET A 287 22.05 15.50 3.26
N PRO A 288 21.50 16.69 3.51
CA PRO A 288 20.38 16.91 4.41
C PRO A 288 19.18 15.98 4.13
N PHE A 289 18.59 15.46 5.21
CA PHE A 289 17.38 14.64 5.17
C PHE A 289 16.35 15.20 6.16
N MET A 290 15.15 15.53 5.69
CA MET A 290 14.06 16.09 6.48
C MET A 290 12.90 15.10 6.55
N VAL A 291 12.38 14.84 7.75
CA VAL A 291 11.18 14.01 7.95
C VAL A 291 10.02 14.88 8.41
N LEU A 292 8.90 14.81 7.68
CA LEU A 292 7.66 15.48 8.06
C LEU A 292 6.83 14.52 8.93
N GLY A 293 6.57 14.93 10.17
CA GLY A 293 5.89 14.09 11.15
C GLY A 293 4.48 13.69 10.71
N ARG A 294 4.14 12.42 10.94
CA ARG A 294 2.80 11.85 10.69
C ARG A 294 2.35 10.95 11.82
N ALA A 295 1.05 10.96 12.07
CA ALA A 295 0.43 10.23 13.17
C ALA A 295 0.61 8.74 12.96
N ASN A 296 1.01 8.02 14.02
CA ASN A 296 0.89 6.57 14.04
C ASN A 296 -0.60 6.22 14.21
N PRO A 297 -1.25 5.56 13.23
CA PRO A 297 -2.70 5.36 13.28
C PRO A 297 -3.13 4.32 14.34
N MET A 298 -2.19 3.56 14.90
CA MET A 298 -2.40 2.66 16.05
C MET A 298 -2.26 3.38 17.40
N GLY A 299 -1.94 4.69 17.40
CA GLY A 299 -1.48 5.41 18.59
C GLY A 299 0.00 5.17 18.86
N GLY A 300 0.55 5.88 19.85
CA GLY A 300 1.96 5.71 20.25
C GLY A 300 2.17 4.87 21.52
N ASP A 301 1.10 4.41 22.14
CA ASP A 301 1.16 3.59 23.36
C ASP A 301 1.19 2.08 23.05
N TYR A 302 0.60 1.66 21.92
CA TYR A 302 0.59 0.26 21.53
C TYR A 302 1.96 -0.20 20.98
N VAL A 303 2.64 -1.03 21.75
CA VAL A 303 3.90 -1.70 21.37
C VAL A 303 3.75 -3.19 21.61
N ALA A 304 3.88 -3.98 20.55
CA ALA A 304 3.65 -5.42 20.62
C ALA A 304 4.34 -6.16 19.47
N GLY A 305 4.40 -7.49 19.60
CA GLY A 305 5.01 -8.40 18.64
C GLY A 305 6.52 -8.52 18.80
N HIS A 306 7.07 -9.59 18.23
CA HIS A 306 8.50 -9.86 18.31
C HIS A 306 9.34 -8.76 17.67
N VAL A 307 10.52 -8.55 18.25
CA VAL A 307 11.59 -7.80 17.60
C VAL A 307 12.21 -8.67 16.51
N ALA A 308 12.50 -8.10 15.34
CA ALA A 308 13.09 -8.87 14.26
C ALA A 308 14.49 -9.38 14.64
N GLU A 309 14.69 -10.69 14.63
CA GLU A 309 15.97 -11.31 14.99
C GLU A 309 16.90 -11.50 13.77
N PRO A 310 18.23 -11.57 14.00
CA PRO A 310 19.19 -11.87 12.95
C PRO A 310 18.86 -13.15 12.17
N GLY A 311 19.02 -13.10 10.85
CA GLY A 311 18.69 -14.18 9.91
C GLY A 311 17.33 -14.01 9.26
N ASN A 312 16.50 -13.07 9.75
CA ASN A 312 15.23 -12.69 9.16
C ASN A 312 15.35 -11.40 8.32
N GLN A 313 16.50 -11.12 7.69
CA GLN A 313 16.66 -9.88 6.92
C GLN A 313 15.86 -9.92 5.63
N SER A 314 14.93 -8.97 5.49
CA SER A 314 14.19 -8.72 4.24
C SER A 314 13.68 -7.28 4.27
N PHE A 315 13.09 -6.82 3.16
CA PHE A 315 12.53 -5.47 3.11
C PHE A 315 11.40 -5.25 4.14
N VAL A 316 10.69 -6.30 4.55
CA VAL A 316 9.62 -6.26 5.58
C VAL A 316 10.11 -6.53 7.00
N SER A 317 11.41 -6.73 7.21
CA SER A 317 11.96 -7.15 8.51
C SER A 317 13.40 -6.70 8.78
N GLN A 318 13.96 -5.80 7.99
CA GLN A 318 15.34 -5.30 8.13
C GLN A 318 15.61 -4.46 9.40
N LEU A 319 14.57 -4.00 10.08
CA LEU A 319 14.64 -3.20 11.30
C LEU A 319 14.39 -4.09 12.53
N ALA A 320 15.33 -4.16 13.45
CA ALA A 320 15.21 -4.83 14.74
C ALA A 320 14.36 -4.00 15.73
N ILE A 321 13.11 -3.75 15.34
CA ILE A 321 12.07 -3.11 16.14
C ILE A 321 10.89 -4.09 16.31
N PRO A 322 10.02 -3.91 17.33
CA PRO A 322 8.80 -4.71 17.48
C PRO A 322 7.89 -4.62 16.25
N THR A 323 7.00 -5.59 16.10
CA THR A 323 6.06 -5.64 14.98
C THR A 323 5.17 -4.39 14.95
N ALA A 324 4.58 -4.02 16.07
CA ALA A 324 3.97 -2.70 16.29
C ALA A 324 4.90 -1.90 17.20
N HIS A 325 5.46 -0.81 16.68
CA HIS A 325 6.54 -0.05 17.36
C HIS A 325 6.03 1.13 18.21
N GLY A 326 4.80 1.59 17.97
CA GLY A 326 4.18 2.70 18.73
C GLY A 326 4.94 4.03 18.62
N MET A 327 5.58 4.29 17.48
CA MET A 327 6.34 5.51 17.22
C MET A 327 5.86 6.16 15.93
N THR A 328 5.97 7.48 15.86
CA THR A 328 5.81 8.27 14.63
C THR A 328 7.04 8.14 13.74
N VAL A 329 6.92 8.51 12.45
CA VAL A 329 8.04 8.43 11.49
C VAL A 329 9.20 9.36 11.86
N ASP A 330 8.92 10.52 12.45
CA ASP A 330 9.91 11.49 12.93
C ASP A 330 10.64 11.01 14.20
N GLU A 331 9.93 10.36 15.13
CA GLU A 331 10.56 9.70 16.29
C GLU A 331 11.46 8.52 15.83
N LEU A 332 11.00 7.70 14.87
CA LEU A 332 11.78 6.61 14.30
C LEU A 332 13.04 7.10 13.60
N ALA A 333 12.96 8.16 12.79
CA ALA A 333 14.12 8.72 12.11
C ALA A 333 15.21 9.17 13.09
N LYS A 334 14.83 9.83 14.18
CA LYS A 334 15.77 10.22 15.26
C LYS A 334 16.43 8.98 15.90
N MET A 335 15.63 7.94 16.17
CA MET A 335 16.11 6.68 16.74
C MET A 335 17.11 5.99 15.81
N PHE A 336 16.81 5.88 14.51
CA PHE A 336 17.64 5.25 13.50
C PHE A 336 19.03 5.90 13.37
N VAL A 337 19.14 7.23 13.55
CA VAL A 337 20.43 7.95 13.53
C VAL A 337 21.33 7.58 14.71
N LYS A 338 20.74 7.22 15.86
CA LYS A 338 21.47 7.03 17.12
C LYS A 338 21.66 5.57 17.51
N GLU A 339 20.84 4.67 17.00
CA GLU A 339 20.78 3.25 17.39
C GLU A 339 21.14 2.32 16.21
N PRO A 340 22.41 2.26 15.76
CA PRO A 340 22.80 1.45 14.60
C PRO A 340 22.58 -0.06 14.79
N MET A 341 22.47 -0.54 16.04
CA MET A 341 22.11 -1.93 16.34
C MET A 341 20.69 -2.30 15.91
N LEU A 342 19.83 -1.32 15.59
CA LEU A 342 18.49 -1.58 15.05
C LEU A 342 18.53 -2.03 13.59
N PHE A 343 19.66 -1.91 12.90
CA PHE A 343 19.77 -2.41 11.53
C PHE A 343 20.30 -3.82 11.54
N GLN A 344 19.52 -4.73 10.95
CA GLN A 344 20.05 -6.07 10.69
C GLN A 344 21.15 -6.01 9.63
N LYS A 345 22.07 -6.98 9.61
CA LYS A 345 23.11 -7.06 8.58
C LYS A 345 22.55 -7.68 7.29
N GLY A 346 22.59 -6.96 6.18
CA GLY A 346 22.22 -7.45 4.85
C GLY A 346 22.52 -6.43 3.74
N SER A 347 22.29 -6.81 2.48
CA SER A 347 22.48 -5.93 1.32
C SER A 347 21.39 -4.86 1.19
N ASP A 348 20.18 -5.19 1.66
CA ASP A 348 18.99 -4.31 1.63
C ASP A 348 18.73 -3.66 2.99
N THR A 349 19.79 -3.39 3.76
CA THR A 349 19.68 -2.79 5.10
C THR A 349 20.64 -1.61 5.25
N PRO A 350 20.26 -0.54 5.97
CA PRO A 350 21.21 0.46 6.42
C PRO A 350 22.30 -0.20 7.26
N GLN A 351 23.50 0.39 7.27
CA GLN A 351 24.61 -0.10 8.10
C GLN A 351 24.77 0.77 9.34
N SER A 352 24.69 2.08 9.16
CA SER A 352 24.74 3.08 10.22
C SER A 352 24.28 4.40 9.65
N LEU A 353 23.50 5.14 10.42
CA LEU A 353 23.06 6.49 10.07
C LEU A 353 23.78 7.56 10.91
N LYS A 354 24.84 7.18 11.63
CA LYS A 354 25.61 8.09 12.48
C LYS A 354 26.24 9.20 11.63
N GLY A 355 25.90 10.44 11.95
CA GLY A 355 26.41 11.62 11.27
C GLY A 355 25.49 12.18 10.18
N LEU A 356 24.35 11.52 9.91
CA LEU A 356 23.34 12.07 9.00
C LEU A 356 22.88 13.45 9.48
N ASN A 357 22.83 14.41 8.54
CA ASN A 357 22.22 15.71 8.77
C ASN A 357 20.68 15.56 8.72
N LEU A 358 20.11 15.07 9.83
CA LEU A 358 18.68 14.86 9.99
C LEU A 358 18.00 16.10 10.58
N SER A 359 16.92 16.55 9.95
CA SER A 359 15.94 17.47 10.53
C SER A 359 14.55 16.81 10.57
N VAL A 360 13.70 17.28 11.48
CA VAL A 360 12.29 16.86 11.51
C VAL A 360 11.39 18.07 11.62
N VAL A 361 10.22 18.01 10.99
CA VAL A 361 9.13 18.96 11.21
C VAL A 361 8.06 18.21 12.00
N PRO A 362 7.94 18.43 13.32
CA PRO A 362 6.98 17.71 14.14
C PRO A 362 5.54 18.10 13.77
N MET A 363 4.59 17.24 14.11
CA MET A 363 3.17 17.54 14.07
C MET A 363 2.80 18.55 15.16
N GLU A 364 1.70 19.25 14.95
CA GLU A 364 1.03 20.01 16.02
C GLU A 364 -0.25 19.28 16.44
N GLY A 365 -0.55 19.29 17.74
CA GLY A 365 -1.80 18.78 18.30
C GLY A 365 -1.88 17.26 18.49
N TRP A 366 -1.02 16.45 17.85
CA TRP A 366 -1.02 15.00 18.07
C TRP A 366 -0.54 14.63 19.48
N LYS A 367 -1.23 13.66 20.09
CA LYS A 367 -0.90 13.11 21.41
C LYS A 367 -0.82 11.60 21.34
N ARG A 368 0.05 10.99 22.14
CA ARG A 368 0.38 9.56 22.10
C ARG A 368 -0.83 8.63 22.24
N ASN A 369 -1.80 9.05 23.06
CA ASN A 369 -3.04 8.32 23.32
C ASN A 369 -4.13 8.52 22.24
N MET A 370 -3.87 9.32 21.19
CA MET A 370 -4.77 9.46 20.05
C MET A 370 -4.64 8.26 19.12
N HIS A 371 -5.77 7.61 18.84
CA HIS A 371 -5.92 6.74 17.69
C HIS A 371 -6.31 7.58 16.46
N TRP A 372 -6.26 6.99 15.25
CA TRP A 372 -6.50 7.73 14.01
C TRP A 372 -7.78 8.59 14.03
N ARG A 373 -8.90 8.07 14.54
CA ARG A 373 -10.18 8.81 14.63
C ARG A 373 -10.09 10.05 15.53
N ASP A 374 -9.29 10.00 16.59
CA ASP A 374 -9.11 11.14 17.50
C ASP A 374 -8.35 12.31 16.83
N THR A 375 -7.60 12.06 15.75
CA THR A 375 -6.80 13.08 15.06
C THR A 375 -7.63 14.08 14.24
N GLY A 376 -8.84 13.67 13.82
CA GLY A 376 -9.66 14.41 12.85
C GLY A 376 -9.12 14.40 11.41
N LEU A 377 -8.05 13.65 11.12
CA LEU A 377 -7.50 13.50 9.77
C LEU A 377 -8.32 12.52 8.94
N SER A 378 -8.47 12.80 7.64
CA SER A 378 -9.09 11.86 6.70
C SER A 378 -8.13 10.73 6.36
N TRP A 379 -8.60 9.48 6.41
CA TRP A 379 -7.82 8.34 5.92
C TRP A 379 -7.74 8.39 4.41
N ILE A 380 -6.52 8.47 3.88
CA ILE A 380 -6.23 8.24 2.47
C ILE A 380 -5.66 6.83 2.39
N PRO A 381 -6.20 5.96 1.53
CA PRO A 381 -5.70 4.58 1.42
C PRO A 381 -4.19 4.56 1.22
N THR A 382 -3.47 3.95 2.17
CA THR A 382 -2.02 3.81 2.11
C THR A 382 -1.62 2.70 1.13
N SER A 383 -2.52 1.75 0.87
CA SER A 383 -2.42 0.73 -0.16
C SER A 383 -3.80 0.44 -0.76
N PRO A 384 -3.89 -0.17 -1.95
CA PRO A 384 -5.17 -0.62 -2.52
C PRO A 384 -5.95 -1.56 -1.59
N ASN A 385 -5.27 -2.35 -0.75
CA ASN A 385 -5.90 -3.29 0.19
C ASN A 385 -6.25 -2.68 1.56
N LEU A 386 -5.90 -1.41 1.82
CA LEU A 386 -6.29 -0.66 3.03
C LEU A 386 -7.17 0.56 2.69
N PRO A 387 -8.33 0.34 2.04
CA PRO A 387 -9.17 1.42 1.53
C PRO A 387 -9.86 2.24 2.63
N GLY A 388 -10.01 1.69 3.82
CA GLY A 388 -10.82 2.28 4.88
C GLY A 388 -10.30 1.99 6.28
N ASP A 389 -10.99 2.59 7.24
CA ASP A 389 -10.63 2.55 8.65
C ASP A 389 -10.88 1.16 9.29
N GLU A 390 -11.88 0.39 8.81
CA GLU A 390 -12.12 -0.99 9.26
C GLU A 390 -10.93 -1.88 8.86
N GLU A 391 -10.52 -1.84 7.59
CA GLU A 391 -9.37 -2.59 7.08
C GLU A 391 -8.06 -2.19 7.78
N ARG A 392 -7.85 -0.88 7.99
CA ARG A 392 -6.69 -0.36 8.72
C ARG A 392 -6.59 -0.90 10.14
N GLN A 393 -7.70 -0.93 10.88
CA GLN A 393 -7.72 -1.47 12.25
C GLN A 393 -7.48 -2.97 12.27
N ALA A 394 -8.06 -3.69 11.30
CA ALA A 394 -7.98 -5.14 11.22
C ALA A 394 -6.64 -5.66 10.70
N TYR A 395 -5.91 -4.86 9.90
CA TYR A 395 -4.67 -5.27 9.24
C TYR A 395 -3.64 -5.90 10.20
N ALA A 396 -3.35 -5.27 11.34
CA ALA A 396 -2.44 -5.83 12.33
C ALA A 396 -2.92 -7.20 12.87
N ALA A 397 -4.22 -7.41 12.98
CA ALA A 397 -4.84 -8.62 13.50
C ALA A 397 -4.92 -9.76 12.48
N THR A 398 -4.80 -9.47 11.18
CA THR A 398 -4.90 -10.50 10.14
C THR A 398 -3.69 -10.61 9.22
N ALA A 399 -2.75 -9.66 9.23
CA ALA A 399 -1.65 -9.69 8.28
C ALA A 399 -0.47 -10.52 8.80
N SER A 400 0.08 -10.11 9.95
CA SER A 400 1.38 -10.56 10.47
C SER A 400 1.62 -12.07 10.43
N PHE A 401 0.70 -12.90 10.97
CA PHE A 401 0.91 -14.36 11.01
C PHE A 401 0.13 -15.14 9.95
N LEU A 402 -0.88 -14.55 9.30
CA LEU A 402 -1.82 -15.28 8.45
C LEU A 402 -1.58 -15.12 6.95
N GLU A 403 -1.00 -14.03 6.43
CA GLU A 403 -0.88 -13.85 4.96
C GLU A 403 -0.03 -14.93 4.27
N ASN A 404 0.82 -15.62 5.03
CA ASN A 404 1.60 -16.74 4.52
C ASN A 404 1.07 -18.11 4.98
N THR A 405 -0.24 -18.18 5.23
CA THR A 405 -0.97 -19.41 5.51
C THR A 405 -1.94 -19.73 4.37
N ASP A 406 -2.56 -20.91 4.41
CA ASP A 406 -3.68 -21.27 3.53
C ASP A 406 -5.00 -20.55 3.91
N VAL A 407 -4.96 -19.54 4.79
CA VAL A 407 -6.13 -18.77 5.21
C VAL A 407 -6.19 -17.48 4.40
N ASN A 408 -7.24 -17.32 3.59
CA ASN A 408 -7.51 -16.07 2.88
C ASN A 408 -7.92 -15.00 3.89
N THR A 409 -7.23 -13.86 3.88
CA THR A 409 -7.46 -12.74 4.81
C THR A 409 -8.36 -11.64 4.22
N GLY A 410 -9.18 -11.97 3.22
CA GLY A 410 -10.05 -11.03 2.50
C GLY A 410 -9.46 -10.47 1.20
N ARG A 411 -8.23 -10.87 0.84
CA ARG A 411 -7.67 -10.57 -0.48
C ARG A 411 -8.57 -11.14 -1.58
N GLY A 412 -8.91 -10.30 -2.56
CA GLY A 412 -9.86 -10.61 -3.62
C GLY A 412 -11.30 -10.17 -3.35
N LEU A 413 -11.54 -9.41 -2.28
CA LEU A 413 -12.84 -8.76 -2.00
C LEU A 413 -12.76 -7.26 -2.25
N LYS A 414 -13.78 -6.67 -2.89
CA LYS A 414 -13.85 -5.21 -3.08
C LYS A 414 -14.03 -4.45 -1.75
N ARG A 415 -14.57 -5.10 -0.72
CA ARG A 415 -14.74 -4.59 0.64
C ARG A 415 -14.40 -5.69 1.64
N GLY A 416 -13.82 -5.32 2.78
CA GLY A 416 -13.52 -6.27 3.86
C GLY A 416 -12.17 -6.96 3.75
N GLN A 417 -11.23 -6.38 3.00
CA GLN A 417 -9.83 -6.81 2.97
C GLN A 417 -9.24 -6.73 4.39
N PHE A 418 -8.57 -7.78 4.86
CA PHE A 418 -8.05 -7.88 6.22
C PHE A 418 -9.10 -7.87 7.34
N THR A 419 -10.39 -7.75 7.04
CA THR A 419 -11.47 -7.84 8.05
C THR A 419 -12.04 -9.25 8.18
N VAL A 420 -11.57 -10.19 7.36
CA VAL A 420 -12.02 -11.57 7.35
C VAL A 420 -10.83 -12.51 7.35
N ALA A 421 -11.05 -13.73 7.84
CA ALA A 421 -10.14 -14.85 7.70
C ALA A 421 -10.98 -16.08 7.35
N GLY A 422 -10.58 -16.84 6.33
CA GLY A 422 -11.34 -18.02 5.92
C GLY A 422 -10.57 -18.97 5.03
N ALA A 423 -11.05 -20.21 4.93
CA ALA A 423 -10.50 -21.19 4.01
C ALA A 423 -11.58 -22.14 3.44
N PRO A 424 -11.36 -22.77 2.25
CA PRO A 424 -12.33 -23.68 1.63
C PRO A 424 -12.42 -25.04 2.33
N TRP A 425 -11.52 -25.33 3.27
CA TRP A 425 -11.59 -26.51 4.13
C TRP A 425 -12.51 -26.34 5.34
N ILE A 426 -13.05 -25.14 5.59
CA ILE A 426 -14.22 -24.92 6.45
C ILE A 426 -15.47 -25.24 5.61
N LYS A 427 -16.06 -26.41 5.83
CA LYS A 427 -17.05 -27.01 4.92
C LYS A 427 -18.47 -26.54 5.15
N SER A 428 -18.79 -26.07 6.35
CA SER A 428 -20.15 -25.72 6.73
C SER A 428 -20.27 -24.38 7.48
N GLU A 429 -21.45 -23.77 7.42
CA GLU A 429 -21.79 -22.60 8.25
C GLU A 429 -21.68 -22.90 9.75
N LYS A 430 -21.95 -24.16 10.14
CA LYS A 430 -21.81 -24.64 11.51
C LYS A 430 -20.36 -24.63 11.98
N GLU A 431 -19.42 -25.06 11.14
CA GLU A 431 -17.98 -24.99 11.45
C GLU A 431 -17.49 -23.54 11.54
N ALA A 432 -17.91 -22.67 10.62
CA ALA A 432 -17.60 -21.24 10.67
C ALA A 432 -18.15 -20.58 11.94
N GLN A 433 -19.39 -20.90 12.33
CA GLN A 433 -19.98 -20.42 13.58
C GLN A 433 -19.26 -20.96 14.80
N ALA A 434 -18.86 -22.24 14.82
CA ALA A 434 -18.09 -22.81 15.91
C ALA A 434 -16.73 -22.11 16.08
N LEU A 435 -16.09 -21.73 14.96
CA LEU A 435 -14.83 -20.98 14.96
C LEU A 435 -15.02 -19.56 15.54
N ALA A 436 -16.07 -18.85 15.11
CA ALA A 436 -16.42 -17.54 15.66
C ALA A 436 -16.72 -17.62 17.18
N ASN A 437 -17.51 -18.61 17.61
CA ASN A 437 -17.82 -18.84 19.02
C ASN A 437 -16.56 -19.13 19.84
N LYS A 438 -15.64 -19.95 19.32
CA LYS A 438 -14.35 -20.24 19.97
C LYS A 438 -13.53 -18.98 20.18
N LEU A 439 -13.46 -18.09 19.18
CA LEU A 439 -12.73 -16.82 19.28
C LEU A 439 -13.40 -15.84 20.24
N ASN A 440 -14.74 -15.71 20.20
CA ASN A 440 -15.48 -14.86 21.13
C ASN A 440 -15.34 -15.34 22.59
N ALA A 441 -15.31 -16.65 22.82
CA ALA A 441 -15.16 -17.23 24.16
C ALA A 441 -13.80 -16.92 24.81
N VAL A 442 -12.80 -16.47 24.04
CA VAL A 442 -11.50 -16.01 24.59
C VAL A 442 -11.66 -14.72 25.40
N GLY A 443 -12.69 -13.90 25.12
CA GLY A 443 -12.88 -12.61 25.78
C GLY A 443 -11.83 -11.57 25.39
N LEU A 444 -11.42 -11.54 24.12
CA LEU A 444 -10.56 -10.49 23.57
C LEU A 444 -11.29 -9.14 23.64
N LYS A 445 -10.63 -8.12 24.18
CA LYS A 445 -11.24 -6.78 24.34
C LYS A 445 -11.27 -6.03 23.01
N GLY A 446 -12.32 -5.24 22.81
CA GLY A 446 -12.46 -4.34 21.66
C GLY A 446 -12.66 -5.03 20.31
N VAL A 447 -13.01 -6.32 20.30
CA VAL A 447 -13.21 -7.10 19.09
C VAL A 447 -14.29 -8.17 19.24
N GLU A 448 -15.06 -8.37 18.18
CA GLU A 448 -16.05 -9.43 18.05
C GLU A 448 -15.82 -10.21 16.75
N PHE A 449 -16.21 -11.48 16.76
CA PHE A 449 -16.12 -12.37 15.62
C PHE A 449 -17.50 -12.86 15.18
N GLU A 450 -17.76 -12.80 13.89
CA GLU A 450 -18.99 -13.31 13.26
C GLU A 450 -18.62 -14.34 12.20
N ARG A 451 -19.49 -15.32 11.94
CA ARG A 451 -19.26 -16.23 10.80
C ARG A 451 -19.36 -15.46 9.48
N VAL A 452 -18.59 -15.87 8.47
CA VAL A 452 -18.66 -15.27 7.13
C VAL A 452 -18.42 -16.33 6.05
N ALA A 453 -19.01 -16.10 4.87
CA ALA A 453 -18.77 -16.86 3.65
C ALA A 453 -18.57 -15.89 2.48
N TYR A 454 -17.56 -16.14 1.64
CA TYR A 454 -17.23 -15.27 0.51
C TYR A 454 -16.43 -16.01 -0.56
N THR A 455 -16.31 -15.43 -1.76
CA THR A 455 -15.52 -15.98 -2.87
C THR A 455 -14.49 -14.94 -3.30
N PRO A 456 -13.18 -15.15 -3.03
CA PRO A 456 -12.11 -14.30 -3.52
C PRO A 456 -12.09 -14.24 -5.05
N ARG A 457 -11.89 -13.06 -5.63
CA ARG A 457 -11.71 -12.88 -7.07
C ARG A 457 -10.52 -12.01 -7.38
N GLU A 458 -9.92 -12.22 -8.55
CA GLU A 458 -8.93 -11.31 -9.10
C GLU A 458 -9.49 -9.89 -9.19
N ILE A 459 -8.72 -8.92 -8.70
CA ILE A 459 -9.01 -7.49 -8.80
C ILE A 459 -7.73 -6.80 -9.27
N ASP A 460 -7.73 -6.31 -10.50
CA ASP A 460 -6.59 -5.58 -11.07
C ASP A 460 -6.17 -4.40 -10.18
N GLY A 461 -4.87 -4.21 -10.02
CA GLY A 461 -4.30 -3.18 -9.16
C GLY A 461 -4.43 -3.42 -7.64
N MET A 462 -5.13 -4.47 -7.19
CA MET A 462 -5.44 -4.68 -5.76
C MET A 462 -5.15 -6.10 -5.26
N ALA A 463 -5.57 -7.12 -6.00
CA ALA A 463 -5.38 -8.53 -5.67
C ALA A 463 -5.34 -9.34 -6.99
N PRO A 464 -4.20 -9.35 -7.70
CA PRO A 464 -4.09 -10.01 -9.01
C PRO A 464 -4.05 -11.55 -8.91
N ASP A 465 -3.65 -12.11 -7.77
CA ASP A 465 -3.62 -13.56 -7.52
C ASP A 465 -4.02 -13.87 -6.07
N PRO A 466 -5.31 -13.73 -5.71
CA PRO A 466 -5.77 -14.02 -4.36
C PRO A 466 -5.83 -15.52 -4.11
N ILE A 467 -5.32 -15.98 -2.97
CA ILE A 467 -5.45 -17.38 -2.59
C ILE A 467 -6.92 -17.80 -2.52
N HIS A 468 -7.19 -19.03 -2.97
CA HIS A 468 -8.54 -19.60 -3.12
C HIS A 468 -9.44 -18.81 -4.09
N GLN A 469 -8.86 -18.21 -5.13
CA GLN A 469 -9.60 -17.58 -6.22
C GLN A 469 -10.73 -18.48 -6.73
N ASP A 470 -11.91 -17.87 -6.88
CA ASP A 470 -13.16 -18.46 -7.36
C ASP A 470 -13.68 -19.66 -6.55
N LYS A 471 -13.09 -19.96 -5.38
CA LYS A 471 -13.57 -20.97 -4.44
C LYS A 471 -14.40 -20.31 -3.34
N LEU A 472 -15.48 -20.98 -2.92
CA LEU A 472 -16.21 -20.58 -1.73
C LEU A 472 -15.35 -20.80 -0.49
N VAL A 473 -15.13 -19.72 0.24
CA VAL A 473 -14.37 -19.66 1.48
C VAL A 473 -15.35 -19.40 2.63
N ARG A 474 -15.13 -20.07 3.77
CA ARG A 474 -15.86 -19.81 5.02
C ARG A 474 -14.88 -19.59 6.16
N GLY A 475 -15.33 -18.83 7.15
CA GLY A 475 -14.52 -18.54 8.33
C GLY A 475 -15.15 -17.46 9.20
N VAL A 476 -14.35 -16.48 9.59
CA VAL A 476 -14.76 -15.43 10.52
C VAL A 476 -14.53 -14.04 9.94
N LYS A 477 -15.47 -13.13 10.22
CA LYS A 477 -15.30 -11.69 10.10
C LYS A 477 -14.89 -11.14 11.47
N LEU A 478 -13.86 -10.31 11.49
CA LEU A 478 -13.39 -9.52 12.61
C LEU A 478 -14.07 -8.16 12.60
N LYS A 479 -14.69 -7.77 13.72
CA LYS A 479 -15.27 -6.44 13.91
C LYS A 479 -14.62 -5.78 15.11
N VAL A 480 -13.87 -4.70 14.87
CA VAL A 480 -13.29 -3.90 15.95
C VAL A 480 -14.37 -3.02 16.57
N THR A 481 -14.69 -3.25 17.84
CA THR A 481 -15.76 -2.58 18.58
C THR A 481 -15.23 -1.45 19.47
N ASP A 482 -13.98 -1.55 19.92
CA ASP A 482 -13.30 -0.49 20.67
C ASP A 482 -11.80 -0.50 20.32
N ALA A 483 -11.37 0.47 19.52
CA ALA A 483 -9.99 0.59 19.06
C ALA A 483 -8.98 0.84 20.19
N LYS A 484 -9.40 1.45 21.32
CA LYS A 484 -8.51 1.76 22.45
C LYS A 484 -8.26 0.53 23.32
N ALA A 485 -9.25 -0.37 23.42
CA ALA A 485 -9.12 -1.62 24.15
C ALA A 485 -8.59 -2.79 23.30
N PHE A 486 -8.53 -2.63 21.98
CA PHE A 486 -8.17 -3.67 21.04
C PHE A 486 -6.67 -4.00 21.04
N ASP A 487 -6.35 -5.29 21.19
CA ASP A 487 -4.98 -5.83 21.05
C ASP A 487 -4.88 -6.64 19.76
N PRO A 488 -4.48 -6.02 18.63
CA PRO A 488 -4.49 -6.68 17.33
C PRO A 488 -3.50 -7.83 17.22
N LEU A 489 -2.27 -7.74 17.74
CA LEU A 489 -1.28 -8.80 17.58
C LEU A 489 -1.57 -10.02 18.47
N ARG A 490 -2.11 -9.81 19.68
CA ARG A 490 -2.68 -10.92 20.45
C ARG A 490 -3.85 -11.56 19.71
N THR A 491 -4.73 -10.74 19.13
CA THR A 491 -5.84 -11.23 18.31
C THR A 491 -5.35 -12.06 17.11
N ASN A 492 -4.30 -11.62 16.43
CA ASN A 492 -3.66 -12.34 15.32
C ASN A 492 -3.22 -13.75 15.74
N ALA A 493 -2.57 -13.88 16.91
CA ALA A 493 -2.16 -15.17 17.46
C ALA A 493 -3.36 -16.11 17.74
N HIS A 494 -4.48 -15.56 18.24
CA HIS A 494 -5.70 -16.33 18.49
C HIS A 494 -6.38 -16.78 17.19
N ILE A 495 -6.45 -15.92 16.17
CA ILE A 495 -6.97 -16.30 14.85
C ILE A 495 -6.08 -17.39 14.24
N LEU A 496 -4.76 -17.20 14.22
CA LEU A 496 -3.80 -18.20 13.75
C LEU A 496 -4.02 -19.56 14.43
N LYS A 497 -4.09 -19.58 15.76
CA LYS A 497 -4.29 -20.81 16.54
C LYS A 497 -5.64 -21.45 16.23
N ALA A 498 -6.70 -20.66 16.11
CA ALA A 498 -8.04 -21.16 15.84
C ALA A 498 -8.11 -21.85 14.46
N PHE A 499 -7.55 -21.22 13.41
CA PHE A 499 -7.46 -21.82 12.08
C PHE A 499 -6.50 -23.02 12.05
N PHE A 500 -5.36 -22.93 12.74
CA PHE A 500 -4.44 -24.06 12.84
C PHE A 500 -5.10 -25.29 13.46
N ASP A 501 -5.85 -25.13 14.54
CA ASP A 501 -6.54 -26.25 15.20
C ASP A 501 -7.66 -26.85 14.35
N ALA A 502 -8.37 -26.01 13.60
CA ALA A 502 -9.51 -26.37 12.77
C ALA A 502 -9.12 -26.99 11.41
N ARG A 503 -7.86 -26.90 11.01
CA ARG A 503 -7.38 -27.45 9.74
C ARG A 503 -7.59 -28.97 9.64
N PRO A 504 -7.70 -29.53 8.42
CA PRO A 504 -7.68 -30.98 8.20
C PRO A 504 -6.42 -31.63 8.84
N LYS A 505 -6.59 -32.74 9.56
CA LYS A 505 -5.47 -33.34 10.34
C LYS A 505 -4.35 -33.90 9.46
N ASP A 506 -4.68 -34.26 8.23
CA ASP A 506 -3.78 -34.71 7.18
C ASP A 506 -3.12 -33.56 6.40
N MET A 507 -3.51 -32.30 6.63
CA MET A 507 -2.89 -31.14 5.99
C MET A 507 -1.42 -31.00 6.41
N PRO A 508 -0.47 -30.99 5.44
CA PRO A 508 0.92 -30.69 5.72
C PRO A 508 1.08 -29.33 6.41
N VAL A 509 1.92 -29.24 7.43
CA VAL A 509 2.06 -28.00 8.22
C VAL A 509 3.25 -27.17 7.76
N ASN A 510 4.43 -27.77 7.79
CA ASN A 510 5.67 -27.04 7.56
C ASN A 510 5.93 -26.86 6.08
N THR A 511 5.83 -27.93 5.29
CA THR A 511 6.09 -27.90 3.86
C THR A 511 4.81 -28.23 3.11
N PRO A 512 4.34 -27.36 2.20
CA PRO A 512 3.26 -27.72 1.28
C PRO A 512 3.61 -28.98 0.48
N ASP A 513 2.60 -29.73 0.06
CA ASP A 513 2.79 -30.77 -0.94
C ASP A 513 3.15 -30.18 -2.31
N GLU A 514 3.42 -31.05 -3.30
CA GLU A 514 3.78 -30.66 -4.66
C GLU A 514 2.71 -29.79 -5.37
N LYS A 515 1.48 -29.75 -4.84
CA LYS A 515 0.36 -28.95 -5.35
C LYS A 515 0.18 -27.65 -4.56
N GLY A 516 1.09 -27.33 -3.65
CA GLY A 516 1.03 -26.15 -2.80
C GLY A 516 0.00 -26.26 -1.67
N TYR A 517 -0.47 -27.46 -1.34
CA TYR A 517 -1.40 -27.71 -0.24
C TYR A 517 -0.64 -27.91 1.08
N GLY A 518 -0.82 -26.98 2.01
CA GLY A 518 -0.22 -27.00 3.33
C GLY A 518 -0.64 -25.76 4.11
N PHE A 519 -0.62 -25.85 5.44
CA PHE A 519 -1.11 -24.75 6.29
C PHE A 519 -0.26 -23.50 6.14
N PHE A 520 1.08 -23.62 6.21
CA PHE A 520 1.99 -22.54 5.86
C PHE A 520 2.38 -22.66 4.40
N LYS A 521 2.30 -21.56 3.65
CA LYS A 521 2.81 -21.49 2.28
C LYS A 521 4.32 -21.25 2.38
N LEU A 522 5.16 -22.25 2.10
CA LEU A 522 6.61 -22.03 2.02
C LEU A 522 6.96 -21.53 0.62
N ASN A 523 6.61 -20.28 0.32
CA ASN A 523 7.22 -19.57 -0.80
C ASN A 523 8.63 -19.13 -0.39
N GLU A 524 9.46 -18.70 -1.35
CA GLU A 524 10.83 -18.21 -1.11
C GLU A 524 10.90 -17.28 0.12
N GLY A 525 11.49 -17.76 1.23
CA GLY A 525 11.84 -16.93 2.40
C GLY A 525 11.06 -17.15 3.71
N ASP A 526 9.99 -17.96 3.74
CA ASP A 526 9.10 -18.09 4.92
C ASP A 526 8.55 -16.73 5.42
N TRP A 527 7.51 -16.23 4.74
CA TRP A 527 6.95 -14.91 5.05
C TRP A 527 6.32 -14.78 6.44
N THR A 528 5.81 -15.87 7.04
CA THR A 528 5.33 -15.82 8.43
C THR A 528 6.49 -15.47 9.37
N ARG A 529 7.65 -16.13 9.19
CA ARG A 529 8.86 -15.83 9.95
C ARG A 529 9.33 -14.40 9.71
N LEU A 530 9.36 -13.94 8.45
CA LEU A 530 9.80 -12.59 8.11
C LEU A 530 8.88 -11.51 8.70
N MET A 531 7.56 -11.63 8.53
CA MET A 531 6.61 -10.65 9.04
C MET A 531 6.50 -10.66 10.56
N ALA A 532 6.55 -11.84 11.20
CA ALA A 532 6.66 -11.95 12.66
C ALA A 532 8.01 -11.42 13.15
N GLY A 533 9.08 -11.59 12.37
CA GLY A 533 10.45 -11.27 12.76
C GLY A 533 11.08 -12.35 13.64
N LYS A 534 10.43 -13.51 13.78
CA LYS A 534 10.84 -14.59 14.69
C LYS A 534 10.65 -15.96 14.04
N THR A 535 11.67 -16.81 14.14
CA THR A 535 11.65 -18.22 13.70
C THR A 535 10.70 -19.08 14.52
N THR A 536 10.55 -18.78 15.80
CA THR A 536 9.90 -19.68 16.76
C THR A 536 8.37 -19.69 16.70
N VAL A 537 7.71 -18.75 16.01
CA VAL A 537 6.24 -18.67 15.99
C VAL A 537 5.62 -19.96 15.45
N LYS A 538 6.16 -20.49 14.35
CA LYS A 538 5.68 -21.76 13.76
C LYS A 538 5.95 -22.94 14.69
N ASP A 539 7.16 -23.03 15.24
CA ASP A 539 7.55 -24.13 16.13
C ASP A 539 6.66 -24.19 17.38
N LYS A 540 6.37 -23.04 17.98
CA LYS A 540 5.46 -22.93 19.14
C LYS A 540 4.07 -23.42 18.79
N LEU A 541 3.55 -23.01 17.61
CA LEU A 541 2.25 -23.44 17.12
C LEU A 541 2.19 -24.96 16.89
N VAL A 542 3.23 -25.54 16.27
CA VAL A 542 3.35 -26.98 16.00
C VAL A 542 3.46 -27.79 17.29
N LYS A 543 4.20 -27.29 18.29
CA LYS A 543 4.31 -27.90 19.62
C LYS A 543 3.04 -27.81 20.46
N GLY A 544 2.00 -27.13 19.96
CA GLY A 544 0.71 -27.01 20.65
C GLY A 544 0.68 -25.92 21.72
N GLU A 545 1.61 -24.97 21.71
CA GLU A 545 1.53 -23.83 22.63
C GLU A 545 0.24 -23.01 22.41
N SER A 546 -0.26 -22.40 23.49
CA SER A 546 -1.45 -21.55 23.41
C SER A 546 -1.15 -20.24 22.67
N ALA A 547 -2.19 -19.62 22.10
CA ALA A 547 -2.06 -18.30 21.47
C ALA A 547 -1.53 -17.23 22.45
N ASP A 548 -1.91 -17.32 23.73
CA ASP A 548 -1.39 -16.42 24.78
C ASP A 548 0.07 -16.69 25.12
N ALA A 549 0.56 -17.93 25.03
CA ALA A 549 1.99 -18.22 25.18
C ALA A 549 2.81 -17.67 24.01
N ILE A 550 2.30 -17.78 22.77
CA ILE A 550 2.90 -17.16 21.59
C ILE A 550 2.94 -15.64 21.77
N ALA A 551 1.82 -15.01 22.13
CA ALA A 551 1.74 -13.56 22.34
C ALA A 551 2.58 -13.09 23.55
N GLY A 552 2.66 -13.89 24.61
CA GLY A 552 3.47 -13.58 25.79
C GLY A 552 4.97 -13.61 25.51
N SER A 553 5.41 -14.30 24.46
CA SER A 553 6.85 -14.54 24.20
C SER A 553 7.64 -13.29 23.78
N TRP A 554 6.99 -12.23 23.30
CA TRP A 554 7.66 -10.97 22.96
C TRP A 554 7.73 -9.95 24.10
N LYS A 555 7.14 -10.25 25.28
CA LYS A 555 7.04 -9.28 26.39
C LYS A 555 8.39 -8.68 26.77
N THR A 556 9.43 -9.51 26.92
CA THR A 556 10.77 -9.05 27.29
C THR A 556 11.39 -8.15 26.23
N GLU A 557 11.28 -8.54 24.95
CA GLU A 557 11.81 -7.76 23.82
C GLU A 557 11.11 -6.39 23.71
N VAL A 558 9.79 -6.36 23.91
CA VAL A 558 8.98 -5.14 23.94
C VAL A 558 9.39 -4.21 25.08
N GLU A 559 9.56 -4.73 26.30
CA GLU A 559 9.97 -3.91 27.45
C GLU A 559 11.40 -3.36 27.28
N GLN A 560 12.30 -4.10 26.64
CA GLN A 560 13.63 -3.60 26.27
C GLN A 560 13.52 -2.48 25.23
N PHE A 561 12.72 -2.68 24.18
CA PHE A 561 12.52 -1.66 23.15
C PHE A 561 11.89 -0.37 23.72
N LYS A 562 10.93 -0.48 24.65
CA LYS A 562 10.33 0.68 25.31
C LYS A 562 11.37 1.56 26.03
N LYS A 563 12.33 0.95 26.73
CA LYS A 563 13.45 1.68 27.37
C LYS A 563 14.33 2.40 26.34
N ILE A 564 14.58 1.77 25.18
CA ILE A 564 15.37 2.39 24.12
C ILE A 564 14.61 3.58 23.52
N ARG A 565 13.32 3.40 23.19
CA ARG A 565 12.51 4.39 22.48
C ARG A 565 12.20 5.64 23.30
N GLU A 566 12.13 5.54 24.63
CA GLU A 566 11.88 6.67 25.54
C GLU A 566 12.79 7.87 25.28
N ARG A 567 14.05 7.62 24.88
CA ARG A 567 15.05 8.66 24.56
C ARG A 567 14.73 9.46 23.28
N TYR A 568 13.82 8.96 22.45
CA TYR A 568 13.51 9.49 21.13
C TYR A 568 12.07 9.97 20.98
N LEU A 569 11.23 9.70 21.97
CA LEU A 569 9.85 10.15 21.99
C LEU A 569 9.80 11.68 22.01
N ASN A 570 8.98 12.27 21.16
CA ASN A 570 8.80 13.71 21.14
C ASN A 570 8.01 14.12 22.41
N PRO A 571 8.55 14.99 23.28
CA PRO A 571 7.85 15.42 24.49
C PRO A 571 6.54 16.16 24.17
N ASP A 572 6.45 16.84 23.03
CA ASP A 572 5.22 17.54 22.61
C ASP A 572 4.07 16.58 22.30
N TYR A 573 4.40 15.31 22.03
CA TYR A 573 3.43 14.24 21.80
C TYR A 573 3.04 13.50 23.08
N ALA A 574 3.58 13.87 24.25
CA ALA A 574 3.17 13.25 25.52
C ALA A 574 1.64 13.32 25.67
N ALA A 575 1.04 12.29 26.26
CA ALA A 575 -0.40 12.25 26.48
C ALA A 575 -0.85 13.53 27.20
N ALA A 576 -1.96 14.12 26.76
CA ALA A 576 -2.58 15.19 27.52
C ALA A 576 -2.93 14.64 28.91
N ALA A 577 -2.65 15.40 29.98
CA ALA A 577 -3.20 15.09 31.29
C ALA A 577 -4.71 14.91 31.14
N GLU A 578 -5.27 13.83 31.69
CA GLU A 578 -6.73 13.64 31.66
C GLU A 578 -7.39 14.89 32.23
N ASP A 579 -8.31 15.48 31.46
CA ASP A 579 -9.09 16.62 31.91
C ASP A 579 -9.82 16.24 33.22
N PRO A 580 -9.52 16.89 34.36
CA PRO A 580 -10.16 16.59 35.64
C PRO A 580 -11.70 16.73 35.57
N ALA A 581 -12.23 17.51 34.62
CA ALA A 581 -13.66 17.66 34.39
C ALA A 581 -14.29 16.43 33.72
N ALA A 582 -13.55 15.69 32.88
CA ALA A 582 -14.01 14.44 32.29
C ALA A 582 -14.11 13.32 33.33
N THR A 583 -13.19 13.30 34.30
CA THR A 583 -13.20 12.36 35.43
C THR A 583 -14.38 12.62 36.37
N ARG A 584 -14.76 13.89 36.58
CA ARG A 584 -15.96 14.27 37.35
C ARG A 584 -17.27 13.86 36.69
N LYS A 585 -17.38 13.91 35.35
CA LYS A 585 -18.58 13.43 34.64
C LYS A 585 -18.75 11.90 34.69
N LYS A 586 -17.66 11.14 34.72
CA LYS A 586 -17.70 9.68 34.94
C LYS A 586 -18.12 9.28 36.36
N ALA A 587 -17.91 10.15 37.35
CA ALA A 587 -18.27 9.90 38.75
C ALA A 587 -19.75 10.24 39.09
N LEU A 588 -20.51 10.82 38.15
CA LEU A 588 -21.87 11.32 38.38
C LEU A 588 -22.99 10.57 37.64
N THR A 589 -22.72 9.41 37.03
CA THR A 589 -23.81 8.50 36.62
C THR A 589 -24.44 7.86 37.86
N PRO A 590 -25.73 8.08 38.16
CA PRO A 590 -26.38 7.38 39.27
C PRO A 590 -26.48 5.90 38.94
N ALA A 591 -26.24 5.05 39.96
CA ALA A 591 -26.49 3.62 39.87
C ALA A 591 -27.94 3.36 39.43
N PRO A 592 -28.20 2.37 38.55
CA PRO A 592 -29.57 2.02 38.19
C PRO A 592 -30.28 1.54 39.46
N GLY A 593 -31.32 2.28 39.84
CA GLY A 593 -32.13 2.00 41.02
C GLY A 593 -32.75 0.60 40.93
N GLY A 594 -32.61 -0.16 42.01
CA GLY A 594 -33.42 -1.34 42.25
C GLY A 594 -34.85 -0.92 42.56
N GLY A 595 -35.79 -1.52 41.83
CA GLY A 595 -37.23 -1.48 42.02
C GLY A 595 -37.82 -2.75 41.43
#